data_AF-A0A0M5J8I8-F1
#
_entry.id   AF-A0A0M5J8I8-F1
#
_cell.length_a   1.000
_cell.length_b   1.000
_cell.length_c   1.000
_cell.angle_alpha   90.00
_cell.angle_beta   90.00
_cell.angle_gamma   90.00
#
_symmetry.space_group_name_H-M   'P 1'
#
loop_
_entity.id
_entity.type
_entity.pdbx_description
1 polymer ?
#
loop_
_entity_poly.entity_id
_entity_poly.type
_entity_poly.pdbx_seq_one_letter_code
_entity_poly.pdbx_strand_id
1 'polypeptide(L)'
;MENLRYMLYPYSPELPIYFGFNFKLMDSELKNASYMSGGSGYVLSREALRRFVHGLNDSSKCREQDDHAEDMEAGRCLHNVGVLAGDSRDAKMRNRFQPMAPYSTLISSYYGLDFWYFKYAYYNPRTCMDCLSDYPVAFHYVSPAEQYVYDYFNYKFELHGRRRYKEQLPAKLTAAEQLVIPAADNAF
;
A
#
# COMPACT_ATOMS: atom_id res chain seq x y z
N MET A 1 -3.33 1.96 -14.95
CA MET A 1 -2.31 2.53 -14.04
C MET A 1 -2.69 3.93 -13.51
N GLU A 2 -3.93 4.35 -13.71
CA GLU A 2 -4.42 5.72 -13.56
C GLU A 2 -4.55 6.06 -12.08
N ASN A 3 -5.13 5.15 -11.30
CA ASN A 3 -5.29 5.30 -9.85
C ASN A 3 -3.95 5.38 -9.11
N LEU A 4 -2.93 4.64 -9.57
CA LEU A 4 -1.57 4.74 -9.01
C LEU A 4 -0.98 6.14 -9.27
N ARG A 5 -1.07 6.63 -10.51
CA ARG A 5 -0.59 7.98 -10.86
C ARG A 5 -1.33 9.06 -10.09
N TYR A 6 -2.64 8.90 -9.92
CA TYR A 6 -3.47 9.80 -9.13
C TYR A 6 -3.02 9.84 -7.66
N MET A 7 -2.83 8.67 -7.04
CA MET A 7 -2.36 8.56 -5.66
C MET A 7 -0.96 9.17 -5.48
N LEU A 8 -0.05 8.94 -6.43
CA LEU A 8 1.34 9.41 -6.37
C LEU A 8 1.51 10.89 -6.76
N TYR A 9 0.50 11.51 -7.40
CA TYR A 9 0.58 12.88 -7.91
C TYR A 9 1.10 13.91 -6.90
N PRO A 10 0.73 13.85 -5.60
CA PRO A 10 1.22 14.80 -4.61
C PRO A 10 2.73 14.73 -4.35
N TYR A 11 3.36 13.59 -4.57
CA TYR A 11 4.69 13.28 -4.04
C TYR A 11 5.79 13.58 -5.06
N SER A 12 6.89 14.16 -4.58
CA SER A 12 8.12 14.29 -5.35
C SER A 12 8.84 12.93 -5.41
N PRO A 13 9.35 12.51 -6.59
CA PRO A 13 10.12 11.27 -6.69
C PRO A 13 11.49 11.33 -5.99
N GLU A 14 11.93 12.51 -5.55
CA GLU A 14 13.14 12.75 -4.74
C GLU A 14 12.91 12.55 -3.23
N LEU A 15 11.66 12.47 -2.79
CA LEU A 15 11.32 12.13 -1.41
C LEU A 15 11.61 10.63 -1.18
N PRO A 16 12.41 10.22 -0.18
CA PRO A 16 12.71 8.82 0.09
C PRO A 16 11.51 8.11 0.72
N ILE A 17 10.46 7.85 -0.08
CA ILE A 17 9.21 7.24 0.37
C ILE A 17 8.83 6.06 -0.52
N TYR A 18 8.06 5.12 0.04
CA TYR A 18 7.45 4.01 -0.68
C TYR A 18 6.03 3.76 -0.17
N PHE A 19 5.19 3.15 -1.01
CA PHE A 19 3.77 2.92 -0.72
C PHE A 19 3.35 1.50 -1.08
N GLY A 20 2.38 0.98 -0.36
CA GLY A 20 1.78 -0.33 -0.55
C GLY A 20 0.71 -0.55 0.51
N PHE A 21 0.40 -1.80 0.84
CA PHE A 21 -0.40 -2.10 2.03
C PHE A 21 0.51 -2.27 3.25
N ASN A 22 0.39 -1.40 4.26
CA ASN A 22 1.26 -1.40 5.43
C ASN A 22 0.93 -2.57 6.39
N PHE A 23 1.91 -3.43 6.64
CA PHE A 23 1.92 -4.38 7.74
C PHE A 23 2.88 -3.94 8.85
N LYS A 24 2.56 -4.29 10.09
CA LYS A 24 3.41 -4.08 11.27
C LYS A 24 4.70 -4.86 11.11
N LEU A 25 5.83 -4.17 11.20
CA LEU A 25 7.11 -4.84 11.40
C LEU A 25 7.23 -5.15 12.90
N MET A 26 6.89 -6.38 13.30
CA MET A 26 6.82 -6.80 14.71
C MET A 26 8.21 -7.06 15.33
N ASP A 27 9.17 -6.20 15.04
CA ASP A 27 10.50 -6.24 15.63
C ASP A 27 10.54 -5.39 16.91
N SER A 28 11.08 -5.95 17.98
CA SER A 28 11.20 -5.26 19.28
C SER A 28 12.02 -3.97 19.23
N GLU A 29 12.96 -3.86 18.28
CA GLU A 29 13.84 -2.71 18.13
C GLU A 29 13.25 -1.63 17.22
N LEU A 30 12.34 -1.99 16.31
CA LEU A 30 11.77 -1.09 15.30
C LEU A 30 10.33 -0.71 15.65
N LYS A 31 10.15 -0.06 16.81
CA LYS A 31 8.83 0.41 17.25
C LYS A 31 8.19 1.31 16.20
N ASN A 32 6.93 1.05 15.89
CA ASN A 32 6.13 1.76 14.88
C ASN A 32 6.67 1.67 13.44
N ALA A 33 7.56 0.74 13.13
CA ALA A 33 7.94 0.46 11.76
C ALA A 33 6.89 -0.40 11.04
N SER A 34 6.81 -0.24 9.72
CA SER A 34 5.96 -1.04 8.84
C SER A 34 6.72 -1.49 7.61
N TYR A 35 6.27 -2.58 7.01
CA TYR A 35 6.66 -3.00 5.66
C TYR A 35 5.42 -3.05 4.76
N MET A 36 5.60 -3.17 3.44
CA MET A 36 4.49 -3.21 2.50
C MET A 36 4.24 -4.65 2.05
N SER A 37 2.99 -5.08 1.93
CA SER A 37 2.65 -6.40 1.40
C SER A 37 3.29 -6.66 0.03
N GLY A 38 4.01 -7.78 -0.11
CA GLY A 38 4.52 -8.24 -1.40
C GLY A 38 3.41 -8.66 -2.36
N GLY A 39 2.28 -9.16 -1.84
CA GLY A 39 1.17 -9.68 -2.65
C GLY A 39 0.46 -8.60 -3.49
N SER A 40 0.07 -7.48 -2.87
CA SER A 40 -0.50 -6.35 -3.62
C SER A 40 0.55 -5.56 -4.41
N GLY A 41 1.83 -5.87 -4.19
CA GLY A 41 2.96 -5.06 -4.62
C GLY A 41 3.09 -3.76 -3.83
N TYR A 42 4.22 -3.09 -4.09
CA TYR A 42 4.56 -1.80 -3.53
C TYR A 42 5.33 -0.97 -4.56
N VAL A 43 5.36 0.35 -4.35
CA VAL A 43 6.01 1.31 -5.24
C VAL A 43 7.05 2.11 -4.47
N LEU A 44 8.26 2.20 -5.04
CA LEU A 44 9.37 2.97 -4.51
C LEU A 44 9.48 4.28 -5.28
N SER A 45 9.66 5.39 -4.56
CA SER A 45 10.20 6.61 -5.17
C SER A 45 11.60 6.38 -5.73
N ARG A 46 12.06 7.28 -6.60
CA ARG A 46 13.39 7.17 -7.19
C ARG A 46 14.49 7.26 -6.14
N GLU A 47 14.33 8.16 -5.17
CA GLU A 47 15.28 8.26 -4.06
C GLU A 47 15.22 7.04 -3.13
N ALA A 48 14.04 6.47 -2.87
CA ALA A 48 13.94 5.25 -2.08
C ALA A 48 14.67 4.08 -2.74
N LEU A 49 14.47 3.87 -4.05
CA LEU A 49 15.19 2.83 -4.79
C LEU A 49 16.70 3.06 -4.78
N ARG A 50 17.16 4.31 -4.95
CA ARG A 50 18.59 4.64 -4.89
C ARG A 50 19.20 4.25 -3.53
N ARG A 51 18.53 4.61 -2.43
CA ARG A 51 18.96 4.27 -1.06
C ARG A 51 18.95 2.77 -0.82
N PHE A 52 17.90 2.08 -1.27
CA PHE A 52 17.78 0.62 -1.16
C PHE A 52 18.98 -0.08 -1.81
N VAL A 53 19.28 0.24 -3.08
CA VAL A 53 20.40 -0.35 -3.82
C VAL A 53 21.74 -0.08 -3.15
N HIS A 54 21.95 1.12 -2.60
CA HIS A 54 23.16 1.40 -1.82
C HIS A 54 23.23 0.60 -0.51
N GLY A 55 22.09 0.38 0.14
CA GLY A 55 21.96 -0.41 1.36
C GLY A 55 22.30 -1.89 1.17
N LEU A 56 22.03 -2.45 -0.01
CA LEU A 56 22.35 -3.85 -0.33
C LEU A 56 23.85 -4.18 -0.24
N ASN A 57 24.75 -3.18 -0.30
CA ASN A 57 26.19 -3.37 -0.12
C ASN A 57 26.63 -3.32 1.36
N ASP A 58 25.70 -3.15 2.29
CA ASP A 58 25.95 -3.01 3.71
C ASP A 58 25.06 -4.01 4.48
N SER A 59 25.64 -5.17 4.80
CA SER A 59 24.95 -6.26 5.50
C SER A 59 24.47 -5.90 6.90
N SER A 60 24.95 -4.79 7.48
CA SER A 60 24.42 -4.24 8.74
C SER A 60 23.09 -3.52 8.57
N LYS A 61 22.77 -3.07 7.35
CA LYS A 61 21.49 -2.41 7.01
C LYS A 61 20.51 -3.36 6.33
N CYS A 62 21.00 -4.18 5.41
CA CYS A 62 20.17 -5.03 4.57
C CYS A 62 20.71 -6.46 4.59
N ARG A 63 19.90 -7.39 5.07
CA ARG A 63 20.29 -8.79 5.24
C ARG A 63 20.44 -9.47 3.87
N GLU A 64 21.49 -10.28 3.71
CA GLU A 64 21.81 -10.95 2.43
C GLU A 64 21.25 -12.37 2.33
N GLN A 65 20.82 -12.98 3.45
CA GLN A 65 20.30 -14.34 3.44
C GLN A 65 18.89 -14.41 2.83
N ASP A 66 18.62 -15.48 2.09
CA ASP A 66 17.33 -15.73 1.42
C ASP A 66 16.53 -16.81 2.17
N ASP A 67 16.28 -16.60 3.47
CA ASP A 67 15.53 -17.54 4.33
C ASP A 67 14.38 -16.87 5.10
N HIS A 68 13.99 -15.65 4.70
CA HIS A 68 12.89 -14.87 5.30
C HIS A 68 11.98 -14.29 4.19
N ALA A 69 10.80 -13.81 4.57
CA ALA A 69 9.88 -13.18 3.63
C ALA A 69 10.50 -11.91 3.00
N GLU A 70 10.52 -11.85 1.67
CA GLU A 70 11.14 -10.76 0.91
C GLU A 70 10.58 -9.39 1.31
N ASP A 71 9.27 -9.28 1.48
CA ASP A 71 8.60 -8.01 1.73
C ASP A 71 8.90 -7.44 3.12
N MET A 72 8.99 -8.32 4.12
CA MET A 72 9.45 -7.98 5.47
C MET A 72 10.89 -7.48 5.47
N GLU A 73 11.79 -8.18 4.77
CA GLU A 73 13.21 -7.85 4.74
C GLU A 73 13.50 -6.61 3.89
N ALA A 74 12.78 -6.44 2.77
CA ALA A 74 12.79 -5.22 2.00
C ALA A 74 12.34 -4.03 2.87
N GLY A 75 11.25 -4.18 3.62
CA GLY A 75 10.77 -3.15 4.55
C GLY A 75 11.78 -2.79 5.64
N ARG A 76 12.43 -3.80 6.23
CA ARG A 76 13.51 -3.61 7.22
C ARG A 76 14.71 -2.86 6.63
N CYS A 77 15.19 -3.31 5.46
CA CYS A 77 16.28 -2.66 4.76
C CYS A 77 15.94 -1.19 4.42
N LEU A 78 14.76 -0.94 3.86
CA LEU A 78 14.26 0.41 3.55
C LEU A 78 14.22 1.30 4.79
N HIS A 79 13.74 0.79 5.92
CA HIS A 79 13.76 1.50 7.19
C HIS A 79 15.20 1.88 7.60
N ASN A 80 16.13 0.92 7.56
CA ASN A 80 17.54 1.11 7.94
C ASN A 80 18.29 2.09 7.04
N VAL A 81 17.88 2.24 5.77
CA VAL A 81 18.43 3.25 4.85
C VAL A 81 17.64 4.57 4.86
N GLY A 82 16.74 4.76 5.83
CA GLY A 82 16.02 6.01 6.04
C GLY A 82 14.97 6.30 4.97
N VAL A 83 14.32 5.27 4.44
CA VAL A 83 13.15 5.39 3.57
C VAL A 83 11.88 5.35 4.43
N LEU A 84 10.96 6.28 4.15
CA LEU A 84 9.71 6.45 4.86
C LEU A 84 8.64 5.49 4.31
N ALA A 85 7.97 4.76 5.19
CA ALA A 85 6.78 3.99 4.83
C ALA A 85 5.55 4.91 4.76
N GLY A 86 5.12 5.25 3.54
CA GLY A 86 4.00 6.16 3.33
C GLY A 86 2.64 5.57 3.68
N ASP A 87 1.67 6.44 3.97
CA ASP A 87 0.25 6.06 4.08
C ASP A 87 -0.39 6.09 2.69
N SER A 88 -0.80 4.92 2.19
CA SER A 88 -1.43 4.78 0.87
C SER A 88 -2.96 4.91 0.91
N ARG A 89 -3.56 5.10 2.09
CA ARG A 89 -5.02 5.23 2.24
C ARG A 89 -5.55 6.48 1.54
N ASP A 90 -6.85 6.47 1.28
CA ASP A 90 -7.54 7.66 0.78
C ASP A 90 -8.00 8.62 1.88
N ALA A 91 -8.56 9.76 1.48
CA ALA A 91 -9.05 10.78 2.41
C ALA A 91 -10.18 10.28 3.33
N LYS A 92 -10.78 9.11 3.05
CA LYS A 92 -11.76 8.42 3.90
C LYS A 92 -11.12 7.27 4.70
N MET A 93 -9.79 7.21 4.74
CA MET A 93 -8.97 6.20 5.40
C MET A 93 -9.21 4.78 4.84
N ARG A 94 -9.50 4.65 3.54
CA ARG A 94 -9.68 3.36 2.85
C ARG A 94 -8.41 2.95 2.14
N ASN A 95 -8.00 1.70 2.29
CA ASN A 95 -6.80 1.16 1.65
C ASN A 95 -6.94 1.14 0.13
N ARG A 96 -5.88 1.53 -0.58
CA ARG A 96 -5.82 1.49 -2.05
C ARG A 96 -5.04 0.28 -2.57
N PHE A 97 -4.03 -0.16 -1.84
CA PHE A 97 -3.42 -1.47 -2.04
C PHE A 97 -4.16 -2.45 -1.15
N GLN A 98 -4.54 -3.61 -1.67
CA GLN A 98 -5.25 -4.63 -0.91
C GLN A 98 -4.48 -5.94 -1.00
N PRO A 99 -4.06 -6.52 0.15
CA PRO A 99 -3.34 -7.79 0.17
C PRO A 99 -4.27 -8.98 -0.07
N MET A 100 -5.53 -8.71 -0.41
CA MET A 100 -6.60 -9.67 -0.64
C MET A 100 -7.37 -9.33 -1.93
N ALA A 101 -8.19 -10.28 -2.39
CA ALA A 101 -9.07 -10.09 -3.54
C ALA A 101 -10.22 -9.11 -3.19
N PRO A 102 -10.76 -8.35 -4.17
CA PRO A 102 -11.76 -7.31 -3.91
C PRO A 102 -12.98 -7.78 -3.10
N TYR A 103 -13.51 -8.96 -3.41
CA TYR A 103 -14.72 -9.49 -2.76
C TYR A 103 -14.52 -9.70 -1.25
N SER A 104 -13.30 -10.00 -0.81
CA SER A 104 -13.01 -10.27 0.60
C SER A 104 -13.05 -9.02 1.47
N THR A 105 -12.79 -7.84 0.89
CA THR A 105 -12.95 -6.56 1.58
C THR A 105 -14.39 -6.08 1.56
N LEU A 106 -15.16 -6.42 0.51
CA LEU A 106 -16.55 -6.02 0.36
C LEU A 106 -17.49 -6.85 1.24
N ILE A 107 -17.22 -8.14 1.40
CA ILE A 107 -18.05 -9.09 2.12
C ILE A 107 -17.50 -9.25 3.53
N SER A 108 -18.09 -8.57 4.51
CA SER A 108 -17.60 -8.53 5.89
C SER A 108 -17.52 -9.91 6.57
N SER A 109 -18.36 -10.85 6.17
CA SER A 109 -18.39 -12.22 6.69
C SER A 109 -17.37 -13.17 6.04
N TYR A 110 -16.56 -12.69 5.08
CA TYR A 110 -15.66 -13.57 4.33
C TYR A 110 -14.48 -14.06 5.19
N TYR A 111 -13.95 -13.20 6.07
CA TYR A 111 -12.90 -13.56 7.03
C TYR A 111 -13.35 -13.27 8.46
N GLY A 112 -13.00 -14.17 9.38
CA GLY A 112 -13.12 -13.92 10.82
C GLY A 112 -12.12 -12.86 11.29
N LEU A 113 -12.39 -12.25 12.45
CA LEU A 113 -11.50 -11.24 13.05
C LEU A 113 -10.14 -11.83 13.53
N ASP A 114 -10.07 -13.15 13.68
CA ASP A 114 -8.86 -13.91 13.96
C ASP A 114 -7.94 -14.07 12.74
N PHE A 115 -8.42 -13.67 11.54
CA PHE A 115 -7.63 -13.73 10.32
C PHE A 115 -6.43 -12.77 10.39
N TRP A 116 -5.27 -13.25 9.93
CA TRP A 116 -3.97 -12.58 10.06
C TRP A 116 -3.97 -11.13 9.53
N TYR A 117 -4.81 -10.84 8.54
CA TYR A 117 -5.00 -9.50 7.96
C TYR A 117 -5.31 -8.44 9.03
N PHE A 118 -6.25 -8.74 9.94
CA PHE A 118 -6.66 -7.82 10.99
C PHE A 118 -5.58 -7.66 12.06
N LYS A 119 -4.79 -8.72 12.32
CA LYS A 119 -3.70 -8.69 13.30
C LYS A 119 -2.48 -7.89 12.80
N TYR A 120 -2.03 -8.19 11.59
CA TYR A 120 -0.77 -7.67 11.08
C TYR A 120 -0.88 -6.32 10.38
N ALA A 121 -2.05 -5.87 9.94
CA ALA A 121 -2.19 -4.56 9.32
C ALA A 121 -1.67 -3.44 10.24
N TYR A 122 -0.90 -2.51 9.71
CA TYR A 122 -0.40 -1.37 10.48
C TYR A 122 -1.51 -0.39 10.83
N TYR A 123 -2.39 -0.16 9.85
CA TYR A 123 -3.62 0.60 10.02
C TYR A 123 -4.82 -0.33 10.14
N ASN A 124 -5.75 -0.04 11.04
CA ASN A 124 -6.89 -0.88 11.36
C ASN A 124 -7.76 -1.07 10.10
N PRO A 125 -7.77 -2.29 9.52
CA PRO A 125 -8.47 -2.51 8.29
C PRO A 125 -9.96 -2.71 8.53
N ARG A 126 -10.77 -2.32 7.54
CA ARG A 126 -12.24 -2.51 7.58
C ARG A 126 -12.69 -3.37 6.41
N THR A 127 -13.70 -4.20 6.65
CA THR A 127 -14.40 -4.97 5.61
C THR A 127 -15.89 -4.57 5.62
N CYS A 128 -16.34 -4.01 4.51
CA CYS A 128 -17.71 -3.55 4.29
C CYS A 128 -17.89 -3.10 2.84
N MET A 129 -19.14 -2.92 2.40
CA MET A 129 -19.46 -2.45 1.06
C MET A 129 -18.82 -1.10 0.71
N ASP A 130 -18.72 -0.19 1.68
CA ASP A 130 -18.15 1.16 1.49
C ASP A 130 -16.66 1.26 1.89
N CYS A 131 -16.01 0.14 2.18
CA CYS A 131 -14.65 0.10 2.74
C CYS A 131 -13.55 0.09 1.67
N LEU A 132 -13.88 -0.22 0.42
CA LEU A 132 -12.93 -0.11 -0.69
C LEU A 132 -12.82 1.34 -1.16
N SER A 133 -11.60 1.77 -1.47
CA SER A 133 -11.37 3.09 -2.06
C SER A 133 -12.13 3.24 -3.38
N ASP A 134 -12.58 4.45 -3.69
CA ASP A 134 -13.15 4.78 -5.00
C ASP A 134 -12.07 4.72 -6.10
N TYR A 135 -10.79 4.81 -5.70
CA TYR A 135 -9.62 4.73 -6.57
C TYR A 135 -8.62 3.69 -6.03
N PRO A 136 -8.97 2.39 -6.04
CA PRO A 136 -8.05 1.35 -5.61
C PRO A 136 -6.89 1.21 -6.61
N VAL A 137 -5.73 0.82 -6.13
CA VAL A 137 -4.49 0.71 -6.92
C VAL A 137 -4.20 -0.72 -7.31
N ALA A 138 -4.25 -1.65 -6.35
CA ALA A 138 -3.89 -3.05 -6.58
C ALA A 138 -4.60 -3.98 -5.60
N PHE A 139 -4.83 -5.22 -6.05
CA PHE A 139 -5.40 -6.30 -5.27
C PHE A 139 -4.56 -7.57 -5.46
N HIS A 140 -4.45 -8.38 -4.41
CA HIS A 140 -3.80 -9.69 -4.46
C HIS A 140 -4.83 -10.82 -4.63
N TYR A 141 -4.39 -12.06 -4.87
CA TYR A 141 -5.24 -13.23 -5.11
C TYR A 141 -6.26 -13.06 -6.24
N VAL A 142 -5.89 -12.33 -7.30
CA VAL A 142 -6.69 -12.16 -8.50
C VAL A 142 -6.22 -13.13 -9.58
N SER A 143 -7.12 -14.01 -10.03
CA SER A 143 -6.85 -14.96 -11.10
C SER A 143 -6.74 -14.28 -12.48
N PRO A 144 -6.10 -14.93 -13.47
CA PRO A 144 -6.07 -14.41 -14.84
C PRO A 144 -7.47 -14.12 -15.41
N ALA A 145 -8.45 -14.98 -15.13
CA ALA A 145 -9.83 -14.80 -15.59
C ALA A 145 -10.49 -13.55 -14.98
N GLU A 146 -10.29 -13.31 -13.68
CA GLU A 146 -10.78 -12.11 -12.99
C GLU A 146 -10.15 -10.84 -13.56
N GLN A 147 -8.87 -10.87 -13.97
CA GLN A 147 -8.24 -9.70 -14.60
C GLN A 147 -8.96 -9.27 -15.88
N TYR A 148 -9.41 -10.21 -16.73
CA TYR A 148 -10.21 -9.87 -17.92
C TYR A 148 -11.59 -9.31 -17.55
N VAL A 149 -12.22 -9.84 -16.51
CA VAL A 149 -13.49 -9.32 -15.99
C VAL A 149 -13.32 -7.90 -15.46
N TYR A 150 -12.24 -7.64 -14.73
CA TYR A 150 -11.92 -6.31 -14.23
C TYR A 150 -11.59 -5.36 -15.38
N ASP A 151 -10.82 -5.77 -16.39
CA ASP A 151 -10.58 -4.95 -17.60
C ASP A 151 -11.90 -4.54 -18.26
N TYR A 152 -12.81 -5.50 -18.45
CA TYR A 152 -14.13 -5.21 -19.00
C TYR A 152 -14.90 -4.20 -18.16
N PHE A 153 -15.01 -4.40 -16.84
CA PHE A 153 -15.76 -3.49 -15.97
C PHE A 153 -15.12 -2.11 -15.80
N ASN A 154 -13.80 -1.99 -15.92
CA ASN A 154 -13.10 -0.72 -15.74
C ASN A 154 -13.03 0.11 -17.04
N TYR A 155 -12.87 -0.53 -18.21
CA TYR A 155 -12.58 0.19 -19.45
C TYR A 155 -13.64 0.04 -20.55
N LYS A 156 -14.47 -1.00 -20.51
CA LYS A 156 -15.42 -1.32 -21.61
C LYS A 156 -16.87 -1.19 -21.19
N PHE A 157 -17.17 -1.47 -19.92
CA PHE A 157 -18.51 -1.41 -19.39
C PHE A 157 -18.99 0.04 -19.28
N GLU A 158 -20.09 0.34 -19.96
CA GLU A 158 -20.78 1.62 -19.84
C GLU A 158 -22.14 1.42 -19.19
N LEU A 159 -22.33 2.02 -18.01
CA LEU A 159 -23.64 2.07 -17.38
C LEU A 159 -24.42 3.26 -17.93
N HIS A 160 -25.52 3.00 -18.63
CA HIS A 160 -26.40 4.04 -19.16
C HIS A 160 -26.86 4.99 -18.05
N GLY A 161 -26.80 6.30 -18.31
CA GLY A 161 -27.22 7.34 -17.37
C GLY A 161 -26.26 7.63 -16.21
N ARG A 162 -25.08 6.98 -16.15
CA ARG A 162 -24.10 7.25 -15.09
C ARG A 162 -23.43 8.60 -15.29
N ARG A 163 -23.63 9.51 -14.33
CA ARG A 163 -22.93 10.80 -14.30
C ARG A 163 -21.45 10.58 -14.02
N ARG A 164 -20.57 11.11 -14.87
CA ARG A 164 -19.12 11.06 -14.65
C ARG A 164 -18.74 11.97 -13.48
N TYR A 165 -17.90 11.47 -12.58
CA TYR A 165 -17.32 12.30 -11.52
C TYR A 165 -16.37 13.32 -12.15
N LYS A 166 -16.37 14.55 -11.63
CA LYS A 166 -15.35 15.54 -11.99
C LYS A 166 -14.10 15.23 -11.17
N GLU A 167 -13.14 14.58 -11.79
CA GLU A 167 -11.85 14.29 -11.17
C GLU A 167 -11.07 15.59 -10.93
N GLN A 168 -10.46 15.71 -9.75
CA GLN A 168 -9.59 16.81 -9.40
C GLN A 168 -8.31 16.25 -8.84
N LEU A 169 -7.17 16.73 -9.34
CA LEU A 169 -5.88 16.31 -8.83
C LEU A 169 -5.68 16.84 -7.41
N PRO A 170 -5.13 16.02 -6.49
CA PRO A 170 -4.74 16.50 -5.17
C PRO A 170 -3.63 17.54 -5.28
N ALA A 171 -3.51 18.41 -4.28
CA ALA A 171 -2.42 19.38 -4.23
C ALA A 171 -1.06 18.67 -4.12
N LYS A 172 -0.03 19.24 -4.76
CA LYS A 172 1.34 18.76 -4.61
C LYS A 172 1.91 19.14 -3.26
N LEU A 173 2.73 18.24 -2.69
CA LEU A 173 3.57 18.54 -1.55
C LEU A 173 4.73 19.41 -2.05
N THR A 174 4.81 20.65 -1.59
CA THR A 174 5.85 21.61 -1.95
C THR A 174 7.04 21.56 -1.01
N ALA A 175 6.89 20.95 0.17
CA ALA A 175 7.95 20.75 1.15
C ALA A 175 7.79 19.39 1.84
N ALA A 176 8.91 18.76 2.23
CA ALA A 176 8.90 17.48 2.94
C ALA A 176 8.15 17.57 4.28
N GLU A 177 8.14 18.74 4.93
CA GLU A 177 7.43 19.01 6.19
C GLU A 177 5.90 18.90 6.08
N GLN A 178 5.35 18.97 4.86
CA GLN A 178 3.92 18.75 4.62
C GLN A 178 3.54 17.27 4.62
N LEU A 179 4.52 16.36 4.55
CA LEU A 179 4.29 14.93 4.64
C LEU A 179 3.97 14.55 6.09
N VAL A 180 2.73 14.13 6.33
CA VAL A 180 2.30 13.55 7.60
C VAL A 180 2.05 12.06 7.40
N ILE A 181 2.80 11.22 8.09
CA ILE A 181 2.55 9.78 8.16
C ILE A 181 1.99 9.50 9.56
N PRO A 182 0.71 9.10 9.68
CA PRO A 182 0.11 8.81 10.98
C PRO A 182 0.74 7.55 11.59
N ALA A 183 0.84 7.55 12.92
CA ALA A 183 1.23 6.36 13.68
C ALA A 183 0.21 5.22 13.50
N ALA A 184 0.63 3.99 13.81
CA ALA A 184 -0.25 2.83 13.79
C ALA A 184 -1.50 3.07 14.65
N ASP A 185 -2.67 2.80 14.06
CA ASP A 185 -3.97 2.86 14.74
C ASP A 185 -4.57 1.46 14.97
N ASN A 186 -3.83 0.41 14.60
CA ASN A 186 -4.21 -0.97 14.85
C ASN A 186 -3.60 -1.52 16.15
N ALA A 187 -4.42 -1.64 17.19
CA ALA A 187 -4.03 -2.16 18.51
C ALA A 187 -4.09 -3.69 18.66
N PHE A 188 -4.53 -4.44 17.63
CA PHE A 188 -4.53 -5.90 17.63
C PHE A 188 -3.12 -6.52 17.68
#